data_AF-A0AAU1Y1Z8-F1
#
_entry.id   AF-A0AAU1Y1Z8-F1
#
_cell.length_a   1.000
_cell.length_b   1.000
_cell.length_c   1.000
_cell.angle_alpha   90.00
_cell.angle_beta   90.00
_cell.angle_gamma   90.00
#
_symmetry.space_group_name_H-M   'P 1'
#
loop_
_entity.id
_entity.type
_entity.pdbx_description
1 polymer ?
#
loop_
_entity_poly.entity_id
_entity_poly.type
_entity_poly.pdbx_seq_one_letter_code
_entity_poly.pdbx_strand_id
1 'polypeptide(L)'
;MDATTTNAIFAAAATNTYWTSTNLGLTTQVNHDGYTYFVRLPKGSGKASIVGREGFGGSEYVDATATWAQSFPIVEAAMAATRVH
;
A
#
# COMPACT_ATOMS: atom_id res chain seq x y z
N MET A 1 13.74 1.42 -5.94
CA MET A 1 13.39 2.19 -4.73
C MET A 1 14.19 1.63 -3.58
N ASP A 2 14.75 2.47 -2.71
CA ASP A 2 15.55 2.00 -1.58
C ASP A 2 14.69 1.48 -0.42
N ALA A 3 15.34 0.78 0.51
CA ALA A 3 14.68 0.13 1.64
C ALA A 3 14.06 1.14 2.62
N THR A 4 14.64 2.32 2.79
CA THR A 4 14.15 3.33 3.74
C THR A 4 12.80 3.87 3.28
N THR A 5 12.70 4.29 2.02
CA THR A 5 11.44 4.74 1.42
C THR A 5 10.39 3.63 1.43
N THR A 6 10.76 2.41 1.07
CA THR A 6 9.86 1.25 1.10
C THR A 6 9.28 1.00 2.49
N ASN A 7 10.13 1.04 3.52
CA ASN A 7 9.71 0.85 4.90
C ASN A 7 8.78 1.97 5.39
N ALA A 8 9.07 3.22 5.02
CA ALA A 8 8.23 4.36 5.38
C ALA A 8 6.83 4.26 4.77
N ILE A 9 6.74 3.89 3.48
CA ILE A 9 5.46 3.74 2.78
C ILE A 9 4.62 2.62 3.40
N PHE A 10 5.22 1.46 3.72
CA PHE A 10 4.49 0.38 4.37
C PHE A 10 4.05 0.72 5.80
N ALA A 11 4.89 1.43 6.56
CA ALA A 11 4.51 1.92 7.88
C ALA A 11 3.32 2.89 7.81
N ALA A 12 3.32 3.80 6.84
CA ALA A 12 2.19 4.71 6.63
C ALA A 12 0.92 3.96 6.19
N ALA A 13 1.04 3.00 5.27
CA ALA A 13 -0.09 2.17 4.83
C ALA A 13 -0.73 1.38 5.99
N ALA A 14 0.08 0.92 6.95
CA ALA A 14 -0.38 0.23 8.16
C ALA A 14 -1.20 1.11 9.12
N THR A 15 -1.23 2.42 8.91
CA THR A 15 -2.03 3.38 9.69
C THR A 15 -3.18 3.98 8.89
N ASN A 16 -3.29 3.62 7.60
CA ASN A 16 -4.23 4.27 6.71
C ASN A 16 -5.65 3.76 6.92
N THR A 17 -6.59 4.68 7.04
CA THR A 17 -8.01 4.38 7.32
C THR A 17 -8.86 4.36 6.05
N TYR A 18 -8.29 4.74 4.91
CA TYR A 18 -8.97 4.74 3.63
C TYR A 18 -8.38 3.67 2.70
N TRP A 19 -9.23 2.72 2.31
CA TRP A 19 -8.90 1.62 1.43
C TRP A 19 -9.98 1.47 0.36
N THR A 20 -9.57 1.47 -0.90
CA THR A 20 -10.47 1.30 -2.04
C THR A 20 -10.46 -0.15 -2.49
N SER A 21 -11.64 -0.77 -2.57
CA SER A 21 -11.78 -2.09 -3.17
C SER A 21 -11.73 -1.98 -4.70
N THR A 22 -10.76 -2.64 -5.31
CA THR A 22 -10.58 -2.67 -6.76
C THR A 22 -10.68 -4.10 -7.29
N ASN A 23 -10.72 -4.27 -8.61
CA ASN A 23 -10.63 -5.59 -9.22
C ASN A 23 -9.32 -6.33 -8.91
N LEU A 24 -8.27 -5.61 -8.51
CA LEU A 24 -6.94 -6.13 -8.20
C LEU A 24 -6.70 -6.37 -6.70
N GLY A 25 -7.64 -5.93 -5.85
CA GLY A 25 -7.55 -6.04 -4.39
C GLY A 25 -7.77 -4.71 -3.67
N LEU A 26 -7.60 -4.72 -2.35
CA LEU A 26 -7.70 -3.52 -1.53
C LEU A 26 -6.46 -2.66 -1.79
N THR A 27 -6.68 -1.40 -2.19
CA THR A 27 -5.61 -0.47 -2.52
C THR A 27 -5.74 0.78 -1.65
N THR A 28 -4.62 1.28 -1.14
CA THR A 28 -4.54 2.55 -0.44
C THR A 28 -3.45 3.42 -1.07
N GLN A 29 -3.55 4.73 -0.84
CA GLN A 29 -2.61 5.72 -1.34
C GLN A 29 -1.79 6.30 -0.18
N VAL A 30 -0.49 6.43 -0.38
CA VAL A 30 0.44 6.99 0.62
C VAL A 30 1.24 8.11 -0.04
N ASN A 31 1.14 9.32 0.50
CA ASN A 31 1.94 10.46 0.05
C ASN A 31 3.29 10.46 0.76
N HIS A 32 4.39 10.44 0.01
CA HIS A 32 5.74 10.44 0.54
C HIS A 32 6.72 11.07 -0.47
N ASP A 33 7.56 12.00 -0.02
CA ASP A 33 8.59 12.67 -0.83
C ASP A 33 8.09 13.21 -2.19
N GLY A 34 6.90 13.81 -2.20
CA GLY A 34 6.31 14.40 -3.41
C GLY A 34 5.71 13.40 -4.40
N TYR A 35 5.64 12.12 -4.04
CA TYR A 35 4.95 11.08 -4.80
C TYR A 35 3.77 10.51 -4.03
N THR A 36 2.74 10.10 -4.78
CA THR A 36 1.63 9.29 -4.29
C THR A 36 1.90 7.84 -4.63
N TYR A 37 2.21 7.02 -3.62
CA TYR A 37 2.45 5.59 -3.77
C TYR A 37 1.16 4.80 -3.62
N PHE A 38 1.00 3.75 -4.43
CA PHE A 38 -0.13 2.83 -4.36
C PHE A 38 0.30 1.56 -3.66
N VAL A 39 -0.28 1.28 -2.49
CA VAL A 39 -0.07 0.04 -1.74
C VAL A 39 -1.27 -0.86 -1.93
N ARG A 40 -1.04 -2.12 -2.31
CA ARG A 40 -2.09 -3.08 -2.64
C ARG A 40 -1.96 -4.34 -1.78
N LEU A 41 -3.10 -4.79 -1.27
CA LEU A 41 -3.28 -6.16 -0.78
C LEU A 41 -3.91 -6.98 -1.92
N PRO A 42 -3.29 -8.10 -2.33
CA PRO A 42 -3.83 -8.93 -3.41
C PRO A 42 -5.18 -9.52 -3.01
N LYS A 43 -6.07 -9.76 -4.00
CA LYS A 43 -7.28 -10.56 -3.77
C LYS A 43 -6.88 -11.97 -3.35
N GLY A 44 -7.20 -12.36 -2.12
CA GLY A 44 -6.90 -13.67 -1.56
C GLY A 44 -5.75 -13.62 -0.55
N SER A 45 -4.84 -14.59 -0.61
CA SER A 45 -3.71 -14.69 0.30
C SER A 45 -2.44 -14.16 -0.34
N GLY A 46 -1.76 -13.23 0.33
CA GLY A 46 -0.49 -12.70 -0.15
C GLY A 46 0.01 -11.54 0.71
N LYS A 47 1.23 -11.08 0.39
CA LYS A 47 1.84 -9.93 1.04
C LYS A 47 1.37 -8.64 0.40
N ALA A 48 1.40 -7.55 1.17
CA ALA A 48 1.20 -6.22 0.60
C ALA A 48 2.33 -5.88 -0.38
N SER A 49 2.03 -5.11 -1.40
CA SER A 49 3.03 -4.61 -2.35
C SER A 49 2.77 -3.15 -2.69
N ILE A 50 3.84 -2.38 -2.84
CA ILE A 50 3.78 -1.12 -3.59
C ILE A 50 3.76 -1.51 -5.06
N VAL A 51 2.77 -1.02 -5.80
CA VAL A 51 2.49 -1.40 -7.19
C VAL A 51 2.76 -0.28 -8.20
N GLY A 52 3.06 0.91 -7.70
CA GLY A 52 3.33 2.07 -8.51
C GLY A 52 3.36 3.34 -7.68
N ARG A 53 3.74 4.44 -8.35
CA ARG A 53 3.66 5.79 -7.80
C ARG A 53 3.31 6.80 -8.87
N GLU A 54 2.72 7.91 -8.44
CA GLU A 54 2.41 9.06 -9.27
C GLU A 54 3.10 10.32 -8.73
N GLY A 55 3.61 11.15 -9.64
CA GLY A 55 4.22 12.44 -9.30
C GLY A 55 4.16 13.42 -10.46
N PHE A 56 4.79 14.58 -10.30
CA PHE A 56 4.73 15.68 -11.27
C PHE A 56 5.21 15.32 -12.69
N GLY A 57 6.07 14.30 -12.81
CA GLY A 57 6.60 13.80 -14.09
C GLY A 57 5.84 12.63 -14.72
N GLY A 58 4.77 12.13 -14.08
CA GLY A 58 3.96 11.00 -14.56
C GLY A 58 3.82 9.85 -13.57
N SER A 59 3.28 8.73 -14.06
CA SER A 59 3.06 7.50 -13.30
C SER A 59 4.15 6.47 -13.60
N GLU A 60 4.68 5.83 -12.56
CA GLU A 60 5.71 4.80 -12.68
C GLU A 60 5.24 3.50 -12.02
N TYR A 61 5.56 2.37 -12.66
CA TYR A 61 5.39 1.07 -12.03
C TYR A 61 6.53 0.83 -11.04
N VAL A 62 6.18 0.45 -9.82
CA VAL A 62 7.10 0.11 -8.74
C VAL A 62 6.60 -1.22 -8.21
N ASP A 63 7.43 -2.25 -8.23
CA ASP A 63 7.09 -3.54 -7.62
C ASP A 63 8.01 -3.77 -6.43
N ALA A 64 7.51 -3.41 -5.25
CA ALA A 64 8.19 -3.68 -4.00
C ALA A 64 7.25 -4.46 -3.09
N THR A 65 7.62 -5.67 -2.75
CA THR A 65 6.81 -6.55 -1.89
C THR A 65 7.22 -6.39 -0.43
N ALA A 66 6.23 -6.21 0.45
CA ALA A 66 6.43 -6.12 1.89
C ALA A 66 6.99 -7.44 2.46
N THR A 67 7.62 -7.37 3.62
CA THR A 67 7.83 -8.56 4.47
C THR A 67 6.51 -9.00 5.09
N TRP A 68 6.47 -10.21 5.67
CA TRP A 68 5.29 -10.65 6.44
C TRP A 68 5.04 -9.75 7.65
N ALA A 69 6.10 -9.37 8.38
CA ALA A 69 6.01 -8.46 9.52
C ALA A 69 5.39 -7.11 9.16
N GLN A 70 5.68 -6.58 7.97
CA GLN A 70 5.04 -5.36 7.46
C GLN A 70 3.62 -5.61 6.95
N SER A 71 3.36 -6.78 6.37
CA SER A 71 2.06 -7.09 5.77
C SER A 71 0.96 -7.25 6.83
N PHE A 72 1.26 -7.86 7.98
CA PHE A 72 0.26 -8.09 9.04
C PHE A 72 -0.48 -6.81 9.47
N PRO A 73 0.19 -5.73 9.92
CA PRO A 73 -0.51 -4.52 10.34
C PRO A 73 -1.23 -3.81 9.19
N ILE A 74 -0.75 -3.95 7.94
CA ILE A 74 -1.44 -3.44 6.75
C ILE A 74 -2.76 -4.17 6.51
N VAL A 75 -2.76 -5.51 6.64
CA VAL A 75 -3.99 -6.31 6.54
C VAL A 75 -4.99 -5.90 7.62
N GLU A 76 -4.54 -5.72 8.87
CA GLU A 76 -5.40 -5.26 9.95
C GLU A 76 -6.01 -3.88 9.66
N ALA A 77 -5.21 -2.92 9.18
CA ALA A 77 -5.68 -1.60 8.81
C ALA A 77 -6.72 -1.64 7.67
N ALA A 78 -6.46 -2.42 6.63
CA ALA A 78 -7.37 -2.60 5.51
C ALA A 78 -8.69 -3.24 5.94
N MET A 79 -8.62 -4.32 6.73
CA MET A 79 -9.79 -5.00 7.25
C MET A 79 -10.61 -4.09 8.17
N ALA A 80 -9.96 -3.32 9.04
CA ALA A 80 -10.63 -2.35 9.91
C ALA A 80 -11.35 -1.27 9.10
N ALA A 81 -10.73 -0.74 8.04
CA ALA A 81 -11.31 0.26 7.16
C ALA A 81 -12.52 -0.25 6.36
N THR A 82 -12.59 -1.56 6.06
CA THR A 82 -13.67 -2.14 5.25
C THR A 82 -14.72 -2.92 6.05
N ARG A 83 -14.52 -3.12 7.36
CA ARG A 83 -15.43 -3.92 8.21
C ARG A 83 -16.75 -3.22 8.57
N VAL A 84 -16.92 -1.95 8.25
CA VAL A 84 -18.15 -1.21 8.50
C VAL A 84 -18.84 -0.94 7.18
N HIS A 85 -19.88 -1.73 6.86
CA HIS A 85 -21.09 -1.34 6.12
C HIS A 85 -22.12 -2.47 6.18
#